data_AF-A0A919FZT0-F1
#
_entry.id   AF-A0A919FZT0-F1
#
_cell.length_a   1.000
_cell.length_b   1.000
_cell.length_c   1.000
_cell.angle_alpha   90.00
_cell.angle_beta   90.00
_cell.angle_gamma   90.00
#
_symmetry.space_group_name_H-M   'P 1'
#
loop_
_entity.id
_entity.type
_entity.pdbx_description
1 polymer ?
#
loop_
_entity_poly.entity_id
_entity_poly.type
_entity_poly.pdbx_seq_one_letter_code
_entity_poly.pdbx_strand_id
1 'polypeptide(L)'
;MSNPSAVSFESVNFPGRYLRHQGFEVVLAPNDGTAKFAADATFTREAGLANASWSSFRSVNYPTRYLRHSGFALRIDPIGTATDRADATFHVVH
;
A
#
# COMPACT_ATOMS: atom_id res chain seq x y z
N MET A 1 11.62 -17.22 0.95
CA MET A 1 10.21 -17.50 0.57
C MET A 1 9.72 -16.27 -0.20
N SER A 2 9.59 -16.37 -1.52
CA SER A 2 9.02 -15.29 -2.34
C SER A 2 7.55 -15.15 -1.95
N ASN A 3 7.09 -13.93 -1.60
CA ASN A 3 5.67 -13.68 -1.34
C ASN A 3 5.01 -13.40 -2.70
N PRO A 4 4.28 -14.37 -3.30
CA PRO A 4 3.71 -14.19 -4.64
C PRO A 4 2.64 -13.10 -4.71
N SER A 5 2.16 -12.61 -3.57
CA SER A 5 1.21 -11.51 -3.47
C SER A 5 1.88 -10.15 -3.23
N ALA A 6 3.21 -10.07 -3.23
CA ALA A 6 3.93 -8.82 -3.12
C ALA A 6 3.80 -7.99 -4.41
N VAL A 7 3.36 -6.74 -4.27
CA VAL A 7 3.15 -5.79 -5.36
C VAL A 7 3.77 -4.43 -5.02
N SER A 8 4.18 -3.70 -6.06
CA SER A 8 4.56 -2.29 -5.99
C SER A 8 3.77 -1.52 -7.04
N PHE A 9 3.39 -0.28 -6.72
CA PHE A 9 2.58 0.54 -7.63
C PHE A 9 3.46 1.54 -8.36
N GLU A 10 3.74 1.27 -9.63
CA GLU A 10 4.48 2.18 -10.50
C GLU A 10 3.56 3.24 -11.12
N SER A 11 4.05 4.47 -11.22
CA SER A 11 3.35 5.52 -11.94
C SER A 11 3.48 5.33 -13.46
N VAL A 12 2.35 5.40 -14.17
CA VAL A 12 2.31 5.33 -15.63
C VAL A 12 2.90 6.60 -16.27
N ASN A 13 2.61 7.79 -15.74
CA ASN A 13 3.06 9.06 -16.31
C ASN A 13 4.44 9.52 -15.79
N PHE A 14 4.95 8.87 -14.74
CA PHE A 14 6.31 9.05 -14.26
C PHE A 14 7.00 7.69 -14.04
N PRO A 15 7.40 7.00 -15.13
CA PRO A 15 8.05 5.69 -15.05
C PRO A 15 9.26 5.70 -14.11
N GLY A 16 9.48 4.59 -13.40
CA GLY A 16 10.51 4.46 -12.37
C GLY A 16 10.18 5.12 -11.03
N ARG A 17 9.00 5.74 -10.88
CA ARG A 17 8.48 6.22 -9.60
C ARG A 17 7.39 5.31 -9.06
N TYR A 18 7.44 5.07 -7.75
CA TYR A 18 6.54 4.15 -7.07
C TYR A 18 5.87 4.81 -5.87
N LEU A 19 4.66 4.36 -5.55
CA LEU A 19 4.06 4.65 -4.26
C LEU A 19 4.86 3.93 -3.17
N ARG A 20 5.32 4.69 -2.17
CA ARG A 20 5.99 4.17 -0.98
C ARG A 20 5.54 4.89 0.26
N HIS A 21 5.65 4.25 1.42
CA HIS A 21 5.47 4.98 2.67
C HIS A 21 6.77 5.66 3.15
N GLN A 22 6.64 6.81 3.77
CA GLN A 22 7.69 7.56 4.46
C GLN A 22 7.07 8.26 5.67
N GLY A 23 7.54 7.96 6.88
CA GLY A 23 6.92 8.53 8.08
C GLY A 23 5.43 8.17 8.20
N PHE A 24 5.04 7.01 7.67
CA PHE A 24 3.65 6.50 7.55
C PHE A 24 2.77 7.22 6.53
N GLU A 25 3.26 8.26 5.84
CA GLU A 25 2.57 8.89 4.71
C GLU A 25 2.99 8.25 3.39
N VAL A 26 2.09 8.18 2.43
CA VAL A 26 2.37 7.58 1.13
C VAL A 26 2.70 8.68 0.13
N VAL A 27 3.87 8.55 -0.49
CA VAL A 27 4.41 9.51 -1.45
C VAL A 27 4.79 8.80 -2.75
N LEU A 28 4.80 9.55 -3.85
CA LEU A 28 5.36 9.09 -5.12
C LEU A 28 6.84 9.45 -5.20
N ALA A 29 7.72 8.45 -5.19
CA ALA A 29 9.17 8.66 -5.15
C ALA A 29 9.89 7.84 -6.23
N PRO A 30 11.01 8.35 -6.80
CA PRO A 30 11.86 7.57 -7.69
C PRO A 30 12.50 6.41 -6.95
N ASN A 31 12.57 5.24 -7.58
CA ASN A 31 13.28 4.10 -7.03
C ASN A 31 14.79 4.38 -6.97
N ASP A 32 15.34 4.40 -5.76
CA ASP A 32 16.76 4.63 -5.50
C ASP A 32 17.60 3.33 -5.43
N GLY A 33 16.96 2.17 -5.66
CA GLY A 33 17.60 0.85 -5.63
C GLY A 33 17.92 0.34 -4.22
N THR A 34 17.59 1.08 -3.17
CA THR A 34 17.90 0.67 -1.80
C THR A 34 16.92 -0.39 -1.30
N ALA A 35 17.40 -1.28 -0.42
CA ALA A 35 16.54 -2.26 0.24
C ALA A 35 15.43 -1.58 1.08
N LYS A 36 15.71 -0.39 1.63
CA LYS A 36 14.72 0.42 2.35
C LYS A 36 13.60 0.87 1.42
N PHE A 37 13.93 1.41 0.25
CA PHE A 37 12.93 1.80 -0.74
C PHE A 37 12.08 0.59 -1.16
N ALA A 38 12.72 -0.53 -1.48
CA ALA A 38 12.01 -1.76 -1.83
C ALA A 38 11.04 -2.19 -0.72
N ALA A 39 11.47 -2.15 0.54
CA ALA A 39 10.62 -2.48 1.69
C ALA A 39 9.47 -1.48 1.89
N ASP A 40 9.71 -0.18 1.69
CA ASP A 40 8.73 0.88 1.85
C ASP A 40 7.70 0.95 0.70
N ALA A 41 8.07 0.47 -0.49
CA ALA A 41 7.27 0.50 -1.71
C ALA A 41 6.61 -0.85 -2.06
N THR A 42 6.77 -1.87 -1.21
CA THR A 42 6.18 -3.20 -1.44
C THR A 42 5.04 -3.46 -0.47
N PHE A 43 3.94 -3.97 -1.01
CA PHE A 43 2.74 -4.30 -0.26
C PHE A 43 2.31 -5.74 -0.58
N THR A 44 1.80 -6.46 0.40
CA THR A 44 1.09 -7.71 0.17
C THR A 44 -0.35 -7.39 -0.19
N ARG A 45 -0.80 -7.81 -1.38
CA ARG A 45 -2.20 -7.73 -1.76
C ARG A 45 -2.99 -8.82 -1.03
N GLU A 46 -4.04 -8.41 -0.34
CA GLU A 46 -4.96 -9.28 0.41
C GLU A 46 -6.40 -9.00 -0.01
N ALA A 47 -7.32 -9.88 0.37
CA ALA A 47 -8.75 -9.63 0.22
C ALA A 47 -9.14 -8.35 0.97
N GLY A 48 -10.07 -7.58 0.40
CA GLY A 48 -10.47 -6.29 0.99
C GLY A 48 -11.04 -6.45 2.39
N LEU A 49 -10.56 -5.64 3.34
CA LEU A 49 -10.94 -5.71 4.75
C LEU A 49 -12.41 -5.37 5.01
N ALA A 50 -13.02 -4.52 4.16
CA ALA A 50 -14.45 -4.21 4.20
C ALA A 50 -15.26 -4.99 3.15
N ASN A 51 -14.62 -5.48 2.09
CA ASN A 51 -15.25 -6.26 1.03
C ASN A 51 -14.23 -7.24 0.44
N ALA A 52 -14.45 -8.54 0.66
CA ALA A 52 -13.51 -9.59 0.25
C ALA A 52 -13.35 -9.72 -1.27
N SER A 53 -14.29 -9.20 -2.08
CA SER A 53 -14.17 -9.15 -3.55
C SER A 53 -13.28 -8.01 -4.03
N TRP A 54 -12.90 -7.07 -3.15
CA TRP A 54 -11.99 -5.96 -3.43
C TRP A 54 -10.59 -6.28 -2.88
N SER A 55 -9.70 -5.29 -2.78
CA SER A 55 -8.33 -5.51 -2.31
C SER A 55 -7.92 -4.55 -1.22
N SER A 56 -7.14 -5.07 -0.27
CA SER A 56 -6.40 -4.27 0.71
C SER A 56 -4.91 -4.53 0.55
N PHE A 57 -4.09 -3.55 0.92
CA PHE A 57 -2.65 -3.61 0.67
C PHE A 57 -1.88 -3.44 1.98
N ARG A 58 -1.34 -4.55 2.47
CA ARG A 58 -0.59 -4.60 3.74
C ARG A 58 0.87 -4.27 3.50
N SER A 59 1.48 -3.40 4.30
CA SER A 59 2.91 -3.12 4.18
C SER A 59 3.75 -4.37 4.50
N VAL A 60 4.79 -4.66 3.69
CA VAL A 60 5.66 -5.82 3.96
C VAL A 60 6.59 -5.62 5.16
N ASN A 61 7.01 -4.38 5.42
CA ASN A 61 7.90 -4.05 6.54
C ASN A 61 7.16 -3.52 7.78
N TYR A 62 5.87 -3.18 7.66
CA TYR A 62 4.98 -2.89 8.79
C TYR A 62 3.74 -3.80 8.75
N PRO A 63 3.87 -5.07 9.17
CA PRO A 63 2.81 -6.08 9.01
C PRO A 63 1.52 -5.82 9.80
N THR A 64 1.45 -4.81 10.67
CA THR A 64 0.19 -4.43 11.32
C THR A 64 -0.53 -3.30 10.57
N ARG A 65 0.04 -2.78 9.47
CA ARG A 65 -0.41 -1.57 8.80
C ARG A 65 -0.80 -1.81 7.35
N TYR A 66 -1.86 -1.12 6.93
CA TYR A 66 -2.42 -1.19 5.59
C TYR A 66 -2.44 0.19 4.96
N LEU A 67 -2.27 0.23 3.63
CA LEU A 67 -2.58 1.39 2.83
C LEU A 67 -4.04 1.79 3.08
N ARG A 68 -4.27 3.03 3.46
CA ARG A 68 -5.62 3.59 3.63
C ARG A 68 -5.67 5.06 3.27
N HIS A 69 -6.84 5.51 2.86
CA HIS A 69 -7.15 6.93 2.72
C HIS A 69 -7.51 7.52 4.09
N SER A 70 -7.14 8.77 4.36
CA SER A 70 -7.69 9.57 5.47
C SER A 70 -7.43 11.04 5.22
N GLY A 71 -8.48 11.87 5.31
CA GLY A 71 -8.34 13.32 5.13
C GLY A 71 -7.70 13.73 3.81
N PHE A 72 -8.05 13.05 2.71
CA PHE A 72 -7.48 13.25 1.36
C PHE A 72 -6.03 12.78 1.18
N ALA A 73 -5.38 12.24 2.20
CA ALA A 73 -4.04 11.67 2.11
C ALA A 73 -4.09 10.12 2.05
N LEU A 74 -3.12 9.53 1.35
CA LEU A 74 -2.81 8.10 1.49
C LEU A 74 -1.76 7.91 2.59
N ARG A 75 -1.96 6.91 3.44
CA ARG A 75 -1.11 6.58 4.59
C ARG A 75 -1.07 5.08 4.85
N ILE A 76 -0.14 4.62 5.68
CA ILE A 76 -0.16 3.27 6.24
C ILE A 76 -0.45 3.28 7.75
N ASP A 77 -1.55 2.65 8.15
CA ASP A 77 -1.98 2.67 9.55
C ASP A 77 -2.55 1.33 10.01
N PRO A 78 -2.54 1.05 11.33
CA PRO A 78 -3.28 -0.07 11.89
C PRO A 78 -4.77 0.09 11.60
N ILE A 79 -5.44 -1.02 11.36
CA ILE A 79 -6.87 -1.05 11.02
C ILE A 79 -7.64 -1.65 12.19
N GLY A 80 -8.56 -0.89 12.78
CA GLY A 80 -9.36 -1.36 13.92
C GLY A 80 -10.86 -1.20 13.71
N THR A 81 -11.29 -0.03 13.25
CA THR A 81 -12.71 0.30 13.09
C THR A 81 -13.28 -0.14 11.75
N ALA A 82 -14.61 -0.11 11.61
CA ALA A 82 -15.25 -0.36 10.31
C ALA A 82 -14.88 0.70 9.27
N THR A 83 -14.75 1.97 9.69
CA THR A 83 -14.29 3.06 8.82
C THR A 83 -12.87 2.81 8.35
N ASP A 84 -11.94 2.42 9.24
CA ASP A 84 -10.57 2.10 8.84
C ASP A 84 -10.52 0.98 7.79
N ARG A 85 -11.36 -0.06 7.95
CA ARG A 85 -11.45 -1.16 6.97
C ARG A 85 -11.96 -0.67 5.63
N ALA A 86 -12.96 0.22 5.61
CA ALA A 86 -13.48 0.81 4.38
C ALA A 86 -12.42 1.70 3.70
N ASP A 87 -11.75 2.56 4.46
CA ASP A 87 -10.67 3.43 4.00
C ASP A 87 -9.46 2.66 3.45
N ALA A 88 -9.26 1.42 3.92
CA ALA A 88 -8.20 0.51 3.49
C ALA A 88 -8.62 -0.48 2.40
N THR A 89 -9.82 -0.36 1.83
CA THR A 89 -10.34 -1.28 0.80
C THR A 89 -10.51 -0.56 -0.53
N PHE A 90 -9.82 -1.04 -1.56
CA PHE A 90 -9.76 -0.43 -2.88
C PHE A 90 -10.32 -1.35 -3.95
N HIS A 91 -11.08 -0.77 -4.88
CA HIS A 91 -11.45 -1.44 -6.12
C HIS A 91 -10.34 -1.21 -7.16
N VAL A 92 -9.68 -2.29 -7.58
CA VAL A 92 -8.62 -2.22 -8.60
C VAL A 92 -9.26 -2.30 -9.97
N VAL A 93 -9.06 -1.28 -10.79
CA VAL A 93 -9.47 -1.22 -12.20
C VAL A 93 -8.23 -1.23 -13.09
N HIS A 94 -8.32 -1.89 -14.24
CA HIS A 94 -7.27 -2.00 -15.24
C HIS A 94 -7.72 -1.42 -16.57
#